data_AF-A0A954EFV5-F1
#
_entry.id   AF-A0A954EFV5-F1
#
_cell.length_a   1.000
_cell.length_b   1.000
_cell.length_c   1.000
_cell.angle_alpha   90.00
_cell.angle_beta   90.00
_cell.angle_gamma   90.00
#
_symmetry.space_group_name_H-M   'P 1'
#
loop_
_entity.id
_entity.type
_entity.pdbx_description
1 polymer ?
#
loop_
_entity_poly.entity_id
_entity_poly.type
_entity_poly.pdbx_seq_one_letter_code
_entity_poly.pdbx_strand_id
1 'polypeptide(L)' 'PGELFVEFQLLAKALRPDLHVTMAAYGEYGPGYIGTKIAYSEGGYETSARASAVSPQAEGILNQAMEQLLGESK' A
#
# COMPACT_ATOMS: atom_id res chain seq x y z
N PRO A 1 3.69 -1.57 7.50
CA PRO A 1 5.06 -1.05 7.68
C PRO A 1 5.79 -1.07 6.33
N GLY A 2 6.23 0.08 5.83
CA GLY A 2 6.92 0.22 4.53
C GLY A 2 6.78 1.61 3.92
N GLU A 3 7.36 1.79 2.73
CA GLU A 3 7.28 2.99 1.89
C GLU A 3 6.23 2.76 0.80
N LEU A 4 4.95 2.95 1.15
CA LEU A 4 3.84 2.68 0.25
C LEU A 4 3.65 3.79 -0.78
N PHE A 5 3.25 3.40 -1.99
CA PHE A 5 2.80 4.32 -3.02
C PHE A 5 1.52 5.08 -2.62
N VAL A 6 1.29 6.24 -3.24
CA VAL A 6 0.19 7.16 -2.87
C VAL A 6 -1.20 6.53 -3.06
N GLU A 7 -1.33 5.60 -3.99
CA GLU A 7 -2.54 4.85 -4.33
C GLU A 7 -3.13 4.15 -3.11
N PHE A 8 -2.30 3.66 -2.19
CA PHE A 8 -2.77 2.99 -0.97
C PHE A 8 -3.52 3.98 -0.04
N GLN A 9 -3.00 5.21 0.13
CA GLN A 9 -3.67 6.24 0.93
C GLN A 9 -4.94 6.76 0.24
N LEU A 10 -4.93 6.84 -1.10
CA LEU A 10 -6.10 7.22 -1.87
C LEU A 10 -7.22 6.17 -1.75
N LEU A 11 -6.87 4.88 -1.83
CA LEU A 11 -7.80 3.78 -1.61
C LEU A 11 -8.35 3.81 -0.18
N ALA A 12 -7.49 3.93 0.83
CA ALA A 12 -7.93 4.01 2.23
C ALA A 12 -8.93 5.15 2.48
N LYS A 13 -8.68 6.34 1.90
CA LYS A 13 -9.60 7.48 1.97
C LYS A 13 -10.91 7.21 1.22
N ALA A 14 -10.87 6.53 0.09
CA ALA A 14 -12.06 6.19 -0.69
C ALA A 14 -12.94 5.14 0.02
N LEU A 15 -12.33 4.21 0.75
CA LEU A 15 -13.05 3.17 1.50
C LEU A 15 -13.81 3.72 2.72
N ARG A 16 -13.35 4.81 3.34
CA ARG A 16 -14.01 5.47 4.49
C ARG A 16 -14.13 6.98 4.32
N PRO A 17 -15.01 7.45 3.42
CA PRO A 17 -15.15 8.87 3.11
C PRO A 17 -15.78 9.67 4.27
N ASP A 18 -16.43 9.01 5.23
CA ASP A 18 -17.02 9.58 6.44
C ASP A 18 -15.97 9.98 7.50
N LEU A 19 -14.73 9.45 7.39
CA LEU A 19 -13.65 9.69 8.34
C LEU A 19 -12.46 10.41 7.70
N HIS A 20 -11.68 11.09 8.55
CA HIS A 20 -10.35 11.55 8.16
C HIS A 20 -9.35 10.40 8.34
N VAL A 21 -9.05 9.67 7.26
CA VAL A 21 -8.13 8.53 7.29
C VAL A 21 -6.71 8.95 6.93
N THR A 22 -5.74 8.62 7.77
CA THR A 22 -4.30 8.82 7.54
C THR A 22 -3.54 7.50 7.61
N MET A 23 -2.55 7.29 6.73
CA MET A 23 -1.68 6.11 6.76
C MET A 23 -0.38 6.39 7.49
N ALA A 24 -0.16 5.67 8.59
CA ALA A 24 1.15 5.53 9.23
C ALA A 24 1.94 4.41 8.52
N ALA A 25 2.57 4.75 7.40
CA ALA A 25 3.19 3.77 6.51
C ALA A 25 4.48 3.15 7.10
N TYR A 26 5.41 3.98 7.55
CA TYR A 26 6.73 3.54 8.03
C TYR A 26 6.67 2.67 9.30
N GLY A 27 7.59 1.72 9.40
CA GLY A 27 7.79 0.85 10.57
C GLY A 27 9.22 0.32 10.64
N GLU A 28 9.50 -0.51 11.65
CA GLU A 28 10.85 -1.02 11.93
C GLU A 28 11.30 -2.06 10.87
N TYR A 29 12.48 -1.83 10.25
CA TYR A 29 13.23 -2.80 9.43
C TYR A 29 12.53 -3.46 8.21
N GLY A 30 11.65 -2.75 7.49
CA GLY A 30 11.25 -3.14 6.12
C GLY A 30 9.75 -3.36 5.93
N PRO A 31 9.30 -3.60 4.68
CA PRO A 31 10.02 -4.22 3.56
C PRO A 31 10.60 -3.23 2.52
N GLY A 32 10.81 -1.97 2.89
CA GLY A 32 11.17 -0.92 1.93
C GLY A 32 9.94 -0.47 1.15
N TYR A 33 10.11 -0.22 -0.15
CA TYR A 33 9.02 0.23 -1.02
C TYR A 33 7.98 -0.84 -1.27
N ILE A 34 6.72 -0.39 -1.35
CA ILE A 34 5.59 -1.22 -1.76
C ILE A 34 4.82 -0.45 -2.83
N GLY A 35 5.04 -0.82 -4.09
CA GLY A 35 4.32 -0.29 -5.24
C GLY A 35 3.02 -1.03 -5.55
N THR A 36 2.23 -0.45 -6.45
CA THR A 36 1.12 -1.15 -7.11
C THR A 36 1.66 -2.27 -8.01
N LYS A 37 0.84 -3.26 -8.35
CA LYS A 37 1.26 -4.40 -9.17
C LYS A 37 1.81 -3.96 -10.52
N ILE A 38 1.20 -2.96 -11.15
CA ILE A 38 1.62 -2.44 -12.45
C ILE A 38 3.00 -1.76 -12.38
N ALA A 39 3.30 -1.05 -11.28
CA ALA A 39 4.55 -0.33 -11.10
C ALA A 39 5.81 -1.23 -11.16
N TYR A 40 5.68 -2.53 -10.85
CA TYR A 40 6.80 -3.47 -10.98
C TYR A 40 7.14 -3.80 -12.45
N SER A 41 6.16 -3.69 -13.36
CA SER A 41 6.40 -3.85 -14.80
C SER A 41 6.86 -2.55 -15.46
N GLU A 42 6.45 -1.41 -14.92
CA GLU A 42 6.89 -0.08 -15.37
C GLU A 42 8.33 0.21 -14.92
N GLY A 43 8.77 -0.41 -13.82
CA GLY A 43 10.10 -0.25 -13.26
C GLY A 43 10.26 1.05 -12.47
N GLY A 44 11.51 1.35 -12.10
CA GLY A 44 11.83 2.48 -11.21
C GLY A 44 12.77 2.06 -10.08
N TYR A 45 13.16 3.02 -9.24
CA TYR A 45 13.96 2.70 -8.06
C TYR A 45 13.13 1.90 -7.07
N GLU A 46 11.91 2.37 -6.82
CA GLU A 46 10.98 1.93 -5.80
C GLU A 46 10.53 0.49 -6.01
N THR A 47 10.41 0.01 -7.26
CA THR A 47 10.02 -1.37 -7.57
C THR A 47 11.19 -2.26 -7.95
N SER A 48 12.43 -1.79 -7.76
CA SER A 48 13.63 -2.59 -8.00
C SER A 48 13.90 -3.58 -6.86
N ALA A 49 14.59 -4.68 -7.19
CA ALA A 49 14.95 -5.72 -6.23
C ALA A 49 15.84 -5.24 -5.06
N ARG A 50 16.44 -4.04 -5.17
CA ARG A 50 17.25 -3.42 -4.09
C ARG A 50 16.43 -2.56 -3.12
N ALA A 51 15.22 -2.15 -3.49
CA ALA A 51 14.42 -1.17 -2.74
C ALA A 51 13.07 -1.73 -2.28
N SER A 52 12.52 -2.71 -2.99
CA SER A 52 11.32 -3.45 -2.58
C SER A 52 11.67 -4.89 -2.26
N ALA A 53 11.37 -5.30 -1.03
CA ALA A 53 11.50 -6.68 -0.58
C ALA A 53 10.17 -7.46 -0.66
N VAL A 54 9.20 -6.97 -1.44
CA VAL A 54 7.93 -7.66 -1.69
C VAL A 54 7.70 -7.89 -3.18
N SER A 55 6.80 -8.82 -3.49
CA SER A 55 6.38 -9.10 -4.86
C SER A 55 5.18 -8.23 -5.29
N PRO A 56 4.87 -8.13 -6.59
CA PRO A 56 3.71 -7.36 -7.09
C PRO A 56 2.35 -7.81 -6.49
N GLN A 57 2.28 -9.01 -5.94
CA GLN A 57 1.08 -9.55 -5.29
C GLN A 57 0.76 -8.85 -3.96
N ALA A 58 1.71 -8.11 -3.37
CA ALA A 58 1.50 -7.38 -2.13
C ALA A 58 0.35 -6.35 -2.20
N GLU A 59 0.14 -5.73 -3.37
CA GLU A 59 -0.99 -4.80 -3.58
C GLU A 59 -2.33 -5.46 -3.26
N GLY A 60 -2.58 -6.66 -3.79
CA GLY A 60 -3.85 -7.37 -3.57
C GLY A 60 -4.07 -7.71 -2.09
N ILE A 61 -3.01 -8.16 -1.40
CA ILE A 61 -3.07 -8.49 0.03
C ILE A 61 -3.39 -7.24 0.86
N LEU A 62 -2.72 -6.12 0.59
CA LEU A 62 -2.93 -4.88 1.31
C LEU A 62 -4.30 -4.27 1.02
N ASN A 63 -4.76 -4.30 -0.23
CA ASN A 63 -6.08 -3.79 -0.60
C ASN A 63 -7.19 -4.59 0.09
N GLN A 64 -7.10 -5.92 0.10
CA GLN A 64 -8.06 -6.77 0.81
C GLN A 64 -8.07 -6.49 2.32
N ALA A 65 -6.90 -6.33 2.94
CA ALA A 65 -6.82 -5.98 4.35
C ALA A 65 -7.41 -4.60 4.66
N MET A 66 -7.18 -3.61 3.79
CA MET A 66 -7.80 -2.28 3.91
C MET A 66 -9.31 -2.36 3.71
N GLU A 67 -9.81 -3.08 2.71
CA GLU A 67 -11.24 -3.31 2.49
C GLU A 67 -11.89 -4.00 3.70
N GLN A 68 -11.22 -4.95 4.34
CA GLN A 68 -11.75 -5.58 5.55
C GLN A 68 -11.77 -4.60 6.73
N LEU A 69 -10.72 -3.80 6.91
CA LEU A 69 -10.62 -2.86 8.03
C LEU A 69 -11.54 -1.64 7.87
N LEU A 70 -11.68 -1.16 6.64
CA LEU A 70 -12.31 0.11 6.29
C LEU A 70 -13.64 -0.10 5.54
N GLY A 71 -13.97 -1.28 5.04
CA GLY A 71 -15.20 -1.50 4.25
C GLY A 71 -16.50 -1.56 5.06
N GLU A 72 -16.42 -1.71 6.39
CA GLU A 72 -17.60 -1.70 7.24
C GLU A 72 -17.99 -0.26 7.63
N SER A 73 -19.09 0.22 7.05
CA SER A 73 -19.87 1.32 7.62
C SER A 73 -20.76 0.74 8.71
N LYS A 74 -20.61 1.20 9.96
CA LYS A 74 -21.66 1.02 10.98
C LYS A 74 -22.81 1.98 10.70
#